data_AF-A0A7C2L2G1-F1
#
_entry.id   AF-A0A7C2L2G1-F1
#
_cell.length_a   1.000
_cell.length_b   1.000
_cell.length_c   1.000
_cell.angle_alpha   90.00
_cell.angle_beta   90.00
_cell.angle_gamma   90.00
#
_symmetry.space_group_name_H-M   'P 1'
#
loop_
_entity.id
_entity.type
_entity.pdbx_description
1 polymer ?
#
loop_
_entity_poly.entity_id
_entity_poly.type
_entity_poly.pdbx_seq_one_letter_code
_entity_poly.pdbx_strand_id
1 'polypeptide(L)'
;MNTHTFRQLAAEYAHLPPATLAEGLGQRLHDQPRCPVARYLSACQCLDRGRAALAVRHLMIAHHAEPALESAALLVFAGLNWVSRRGAALLPVLLETWEEFRRPEFDRYRKERILLDAFAQPGEGLEHVSPLARRLWRLPIQTLRAEICEAVRTRESGLYALLLSPA
;
A
#
# COMPACT_ATOMS: atom_id res chain seq x y z
N MET A 1 -15.94 8.58 -7.85
CA MET A 1 -16.66 7.28 -7.88
C MET A 1 -17.53 7.16 -6.62
N ASN A 2 -18.75 6.62 -6.73
CA ASN A 2 -19.60 6.44 -5.53
C ASN A 2 -19.05 5.29 -4.64
N THR A 3 -19.44 5.26 -3.37
CA THR A 3 -18.91 4.28 -2.39
C THR A 3 -19.35 2.84 -2.67
N HIS A 4 -20.52 2.64 -3.28
CA HIS A 4 -21.03 1.30 -3.61
C HIS A 4 -20.16 0.64 -4.69
N THR A 5 -19.98 1.31 -5.82
CA THR A 5 -19.10 0.85 -6.91
C THR A 5 -17.66 0.67 -6.43
N PHE A 6 -17.18 1.59 -5.58
CA PHE A 6 -15.85 1.48 -4.98
C PHE A 6 -15.70 0.16 -4.19
N ARG A 7 -16.65 -0.14 -3.30
CA ARG A 7 -16.65 -1.36 -2.50
C ARG A 7 -16.73 -2.60 -3.37
N GLN A 8 -17.61 -2.60 -4.36
CA GLN A 8 -17.78 -3.74 -5.26
C GLN A 8 -16.49 -4.07 -6.00
N LEU A 9 -15.81 -3.06 -6.56
CA LEU A 9 -14.53 -3.25 -7.24
C LEU A 9 -13.43 -3.75 -6.29
N ALA A 10 -13.33 -3.17 -5.09
CA ALA A 10 -12.33 -3.60 -4.11
C ALA A 10 -12.53 -5.08 -3.72
N ALA A 11 -13.77 -5.49 -3.47
CA ALA A 11 -14.12 -6.87 -3.14
C ALA A 11 -13.88 -7.83 -4.32
N GLU A 12 -14.29 -7.45 -5.54
CA GLU A 12 -14.06 -8.24 -6.75
C GLU A 12 -12.57 -8.55 -6.93
N TYR A 13 -11.71 -7.52 -6.87
CA TYR A 13 -10.28 -7.70 -7.06
C TYR A 13 -9.59 -8.46 -5.92
N ALA A 14 -10.07 -8.34 -4.68
CA ALA A 14 -9.52 -9.06 -3.54
C ALA A 14 -9.65 -10.59 -3.66
N HIS A 15 -10.64 -11.06 -4.42
CA HIS A 15 -10.87 -12.49 -4.65
C HIS A 15 -10.14 -13.06 -5.88
N LEU A 16 -9.45 -12.22 -6.67
CA LEU A 16 -8.76 -12.68 -7.87
C LEU A 16 -7.35 -13.20 -7.54
N PRO A 17 -6.91 -14.31 -8.17
CA PRO A 17 -5.50 -14.69 -8.17
C PRO A 17 -4.60 -13.59 -8.76
N PRO A 18 -3.32 -13.47 -8.37
CA PRO A 18 -2.46 -12.37 -8.80
C PRO A 18 -2.33 -12.17 -10.32
N ALA A 19 -2.31 -13.26 -11.09
CA ALA A 19 -2.24 -13.22 -12.55
C ALA A 19 -3.52 -12.63 -13.16
N THR A 20 -4.68 -13.16 -12.78
CA THR A 20 -5.99 -12.68 -13.21
C THR A 20 -6.27 -11.25 -12.73
N LEU A 21 -5.79 -10.90 -11.54
CA LEU A 21 -5.87 -9.54 -11.02
C LEU A 21 -5.13 -8.57 -11.93
N ALA A 22 -3.90 -8.88 -12.36
CA ALA A 22 -3.12 -7.99 -13.23
C ALA A 22 -3.82 -7.74 -14.57
N GLU A 23 -4.40 -8.78 -15.17
CA GLU A 23 -5.18 -8.67 -16.42
C GLU A 23 -6.44 -7.83 -16.21
N GLY A 24 -7.23 -8.13 -15.18
CA GLY A 24 -8.46 -7.38 -14.86
C GLY A 24 -8.21 -5.90 -14.57
N LEU A 25 -7.12 -5.59 -13.86
CA LEU A 25 -6.69 -4.21 -13.65
C LEU A 25 -6.29 -3.53 -14.96
N GLY A 26 -5.57 -4.23 -15.83
CA GLY A 26 -5.19 -3.73 -17.16
C GLY A 26 -6.40 -3.38 -18.01
N GLN A 27 -7.37 -4.31 -18.13
CA GLN A 27 -8.61 -4.09 -18.86
C GLN A 27 -9.41 -2.92 -18.27
N ARG A 28 -9.55 -2.87 -16.93
CA ARG A 28 -10.25 -1.77 -16.27
C ARG A 28 -9.60 -0.42 -16.56
N LEU A 29 -8.28 -0.35 -16.58
CA LEU A 29 -7.56 0.89 -16.87
C LEU A 29 -7.57 1.27 -18.35
N HIS A 30 -7.77 0.30 -19.25
CA HIS A 30 -8.06 0.58 -20.65
C HIS A 30 -9.43 1.28 -20.78
N ASP A 31 -10.47 0.68 -20.18
CA ASP A 31 -11.85 1.19 -20.29
C ASP A 31 -12.09 2.45 -19.44
N GLN A 32 -11.46 2.52 -18.27
CA GLN A 32 -11.62 3.60 -17.29
C GLN A 32 -10.25 4.05 -16.75
N PRO A 33 -9.51 4.88 -17.50
CA PRO A 33 -8.13 5.25 -17.17
C PRO A 33 -7.95 5.97 -15.83
N ARG A 34 -9.01 6.53 -15.25
CA ARG A 34 -9.00 7.25 -13.98
C ARG A 34 -9.66 6.47 -12.83
N CYS A 35 -9.95 5.18 -13.01
CA CYS A 35 -10.51 4.34 -11.93
C CYS A 35 -9.54 4.31 -10.73
N PRO A 36 -9.90 4.88 -9.57
CA PRO A 36 -8.94 5.06 -8.47
C PRO A 36 -8.54 3.72 -7.84
N VAL A 37 -9.47 2.77 -7.70
CA VAL A 37 -9.19 1.42 -7.19
C VAL A 37 -8.20 0.70 -8.10
N ALA A 38 -8.45 0.68 -9.41
CA ALA A 38 -7.57 -0.03 -10.34
C ALA A 38 -6.18 0.63 -10.42
N ARG A 39 -6.12 1.97 -10.37
CA ARG A 39 -4.84 2.70 -10.31
C ARG A 39 -4.07 2.37 -9.04
N TYR A 40 -4.72 2.40 -7.88
CA TYR A 40 -4.09 2.08 -6.60
C TYR A 40 -3.52 0.66 -6.59
N LEU A 41 -4.33 -0.34 -6.98
CA LEU A 41 -3.88 -1.74 -6.97
C LEU A 41 -2.78 -2.01 -8.02
N SER A 42 -2.87 -1.38 -9.19
CA SER A 42 -1.80 -1.46 -10.20
C SER A 42 -0.48 -0.87 -9.70
N ALA A 43 -0.54 0.22 -8.90
CA ALA A 43 0.65 0.76 -8.27
C ALA A 43 1.27 -0.22 -7.29
N CYS A 44 0.46 -0.86 -6.43
CA CYS A 44 0.97 -1.86 -5.50
C CYS A 44 1.68 -3.02 -6.22
N GLN A 45 1.09 -3.54 -7.31
CA GLN A 45 1.76 -4.54 -8.14
C GLN A 45 3.03 -4.01 -8.84
N CYS A 46 3.10 -2.71 -9.14
CA CYS A 46 4.32 -2.10 -9.67
C CYS A 46 5.42 -2.03 -8.60
N LEU A 47 5.06 -1.71 -7.35
CA LEU A 47 6.01 -1.72 -6.23
C LEU A 47 6.57 -3.13 -5.98
N ASP A 48 5.71 -4.16 -5.97
CA ASP A 48 6.13 -5.56 -5.83
C ASP A 48 7.10 -6.02 -6.93
N ARG A 49 7.05 -5.38 -8.11
CA ARG A 49 7.93 -5.65 -9.26
C ARG A 49 9.13 -4.70 -9.36
N GLY A 50 9.37 -3.86 -8.35
CA GLY A 50 10.44 -2.85 -8.35
C GLY A 50 10.25 -1.71 -9.36
N ARG A 51 9.06 -1.55 -9.94
CA ARG A 51 8.72 -0.52 -10.93
C ARG A 51 8.22 0.77 -10.24
N ALA A 52 9.05 1.32 -9.36
CA ALA A 52 8.67 2.43 -8.47
C ALA A 52 8.17 3.68 -9.22
N ALA A 53 8.84 4.10 -10.29
CA ALA A 53 8.42 5.27 -11.07
C ALA A 53 7.02 5.10 -11.71
N LEU A 54 6.71 3.90 -12.19
CA LEU A 54 5.38 3.59 -12.71
C LEU A 54 4.34 3.56 -11.59
N ALA A 55 4.68 2.97 -10.43
CA ALA A 55 3.82 2.97 -9.27
C ALA A 55 3.44 4.38 -8.83
N VAL A 56 4.41 5.30 -8.73
CA VAL A 56 4.19 6.72 -8.39
C VAL A 56 3.16 7.35 -9.33
N ARG A 57 3.31 7.16 -10.64
CA ARG A 57 2.35 7.69 -11.63
C ARG A 57 0.94 7.17 -11.38
N HIS A 58 0.80 5.88 -11.10
CA HIS A 58 -0.50 5.29 -10.79
C HIS A 58 -1.10 5.86 -9.50
N LEU A 59 -0.31 5.99 -8.43
CA LEU A 59 -0.78 6.52 -7.14
C LEU A 59 -1.18 7.98 -7.21
N MET A 60 -0.43 8.83 -7.95
CA MET A 60 -0.81 10.22 -8.17
C MET A 60 -2.18 10.33 -8.83
N ILE A 61 -2.46 9.51 -9.85
CA ILE A 61 -3.76 9.47 -10.51
C ILE A 61 -4.83 8.94 -9.56
N ALA A 62 -4.53 7.91 -8.78
CA ALA A 62 -5.46 7.34 -7.81
C ALA A 62 -5.88 8.36 -6.75
N HIS A 63 -4.90 9.05 -6.14
CA HIS A 63 -5.13 10.08 -5.14
C HIS A 63 -5.89 11.28 -5.70
N HIS A 64 -5.56 11.72 -6.93
CA HIS A 64 -6.29 12.83 -7.56
C HIS A 64 -7.75 12.44 -7.90
N ALA A 65 -7.99 11.19 -8.32
CA ALA A 65 -9.33 10.70 -8.62
C ALA A 65 -10.15 10.38 -7.35
N GLU A 66 -9.49 10.06 -6.24
CA GLU A 66 -10.10 9.81 -4.93
C GLU A 66 -9.16 10.30 -3.80
N PRO A 67 -9.27 11.57 -3.38
CA PRO A 67 -8.41 12.16 -2.34
C PRO A 67 -8.52 11.45 -0.97
N ALA A 68 -9.61 10.71 -0.74
CA ALA A 68 -9.81 9.90 0.45
C ALA A 68 -8.82 8.72 0.57
N LEU A 69 -8.00 8.45 -0.45
CA LEU A 69 -6.91 7.47 -0.39
C LEU A 69 -5.61 8.17 0.06
N GLU A 70 -5.46 8.40 1.36
CA GLU A 70 -4.30 9.10 1.94
C GLU A 70 -3.02 8.26 1.87
N SER A 71 -3.14 6.95 2.02
CA SER A 71 -2.04 5.99 1.81
C SER A 71 -1.46 6.11 0.40
N ALA A 72 -2.25 6.53 -0.61
CA ALA A 72 -1.72 6.75 -1.94
C ALA A 72 -0.73 7.92 -1.97
N ALA A 73 -0.98 8.99 -1.21
CA ALA A 73 -0.06 10.13 -1.10
C ALA A 73 1.23 9.72 -0.37
N LEU A 74 1.14 9.00 0.74
CA LEU A 74 2.31 8.47 1.45
C LEU A 74 3.17 7.59 0.52
N LEU A 75 2.54 6.69 -0.23
CA LEU A 75 3.22 5.80 -1.17
C LEU A 75 3.81 6.55 -2.38
N VAL A 76 3.23 7.69 -2.80
CA VAL A 76 3.85 8.56 -3.82
C VAL A 76 5.19 9.06 -3.34
N PHE A 77 5.24 9.64 -2.13
CA PHE A 77 6.49 10.20 -1.60
C PHE A 77 7.51 9.11 -1.31
N ALA A 78 7.09 7.98 -0.72
CA ALA A 78 7.97 6.84 -0.52
C ALA A 78 8.51 6.29 -1.85
N GLY A 79 7.66 6.19 -2.87
CA GLY A 79 8.08 5.76 -4.21
C GLY A 79 9.09 6.71 -4.87
N LEU A 80 8.91 8.02 -4.74
CA LEU A 80 9.86 9.03 -5.24
C LEU A 80 11.23 8.91 -4.55
N ASN A 81 11.23 8.75 -3.22
CA ASN A 81 12.45 8.51 -2.45
C ASN A 81 13.10 7.18 -2.82
N TRP A 82 12.31 6.15 -3.09
CA TRP A 82 12.80 4.82 -3.45
C TRP A 82 13.49 4.78 -4.82
N VAL A 83 12.95 5.49 -5.82
CA VAL A 83 13.60 5.64 -7.14
C VAL A 83 15.02 6.20 -7.03
N SER A 84 15.23 7.14 -6.10
CA SER A 84 16.52 7.77 -5.86
C SER A 84 17.50 6.89 -5.08
N ARG A 85 17.03 5.82 -4.44
CA ARG A 85 17.81 4.93 -3.54
C ARG A 85 17.87 3.52 -4.12
N ARG A 86 18.73 3.32 -5.12
CA ARG A 86 18.90 2.00 -5.78
C ARG A 86 19.25 0.92 -4.75
N GLY A 87 18.51 -0.19 -4.79
CA GLY A 87 18.75 -1.36 -3.94
C GLY A 87 18.23 -1.25 -2.50
N ALA A 88 17.59 -0.14 -2.12
CA ALA A 88 16.95 -0.04 -0.81
C ALA A 88 15.72 -0.95 -0.72
N ALA A 89 15.43 -1.47 0.48
CA ALA A 89 14.15 -2.09 0.81
C ALA A 89 13.03 -1.04 0.88
N LEU A 90 11.78 -1.44 0.64
CA LEU A 90 10.65 -0.51 0.60
C LEU A 90 10.27 0.00 2.00
N LEU A 91 10.24 -0.89 2.98
CA LEU A 91 9.82 -0.64 4.34
C LEU A 91 10.65 0.46 5.04
N PRO A 92 11.99 0.45 5.02
CA PRO A 92 12.77 1.55 5.59
C PRO A 92 12.47 2.90 4.92
N VAL A 93 12.37 2.93 3.58
CA VAL A 93 12.04 4.16 2.85
C VAL A 93 10.66 4.68 3.24
N LEU A 94 9.69 3.78 3.42
CA LEU A 94 8.34 4.12 3.82
C LEU A 94 8.27 4.64 5.27
N LEU A 95 9.02 4.05 6.20
CA LEU A 95 9.10 4.51 7.59
C LEU A 95 9.77 5.87 7.71
N GLU A 96 10.88 6.08 7.00
CA GLU A 96 11.54 7.39 6.93
C GLU A 96 10.60 8.45 6.35
N THR A 97 9.92 8.13 5.24
CA THR A 97 8.92 9.02 4.65
C THR A 97 7.77 9.30 5.63
N TRP A 98 7.27 8.29 6.35
CA TRP A 98 6.20 8.49 7.32
C TRP A 98 6.63 9.44 8.46
N GLU A 99 7.85 9.34 8.97
CA GLU A 99 8.40 10.27 9.96
C GLU A 99 8.59 11.69 9.38
N GLU A 100 9.15 11.81 8.17
CA GLU A 100 9.35 13.11 7.48
C GLU A 100 8.04 13.88 7.32
N PHE A 101 6.97 13.17 7.00
CA PHE A 101 5.63 13.74 6.82
C PHE A 101 4.84 13.89 8.12
N ARG A 102 5.51 13.87 9.28
CA ARG A 102 4.89 14.03 10.60
C ARG A 102 3.84 12.98 10.92
N ARG A 103 4.12 11.73 10.54
CA ARG A 103 3.34 10.55 10.91
C ARG A 103 1.88 10.63 10.44
N PRO A 104 1.64 10.80 9.13
CA PRO A 104 0.28 10.90 8.62
C PRO A 104 -0.49 9.64 8.98
N GLU A 105 -1.72 9.83 9.46
CA GLU A 105 -2.68 8.74 9.54
C GLU A 105 -3.18 8.42 8.14
N PHE A 106 -3.31 7.14 7.83
CA PHE A 106 -4.04 6.65 6.67
C PHE A 106 -4.93 5.52 7.17
N ASP A 107 -6.12 5.40 6.59
CA ASP A 107 -7.32 4.69 7.06
C ASP A 107 -8.39 5.54 7.78
N ARG A 108 -8.21 6.87 7.80
CA ARG A 108 -9.20 7.82 8.37
C ARG A 108 -10.51 7.83 7.58
N TYR A 109 -10.44 7.67 6.26
CA TYR A 109 -11.62 7.71 5.39
C TYR A 109 -12.23 6.34 5.14
N ARG A 110 -13.57 6.31 5.05
CA ARG A 110 -14.34 5.06 4.86
C ARG A 110 -13.94 4.30 3.59
N LYS A 111 -13.67 4.99 2.49
CA LYS A 111 -13.30 4.35 1.22
C LYS A 111 -11.94 3.70 1.29
N GLU A 112 -10.98 4.37 1.92
CA GLU A 112 -9.67 3.78 2.16
C GLU A 112 -9.77 2.55 3.04
N ARG A 113 -10.53 2.60 4.15
CA ARG A 113 -10.79 1.39 4.96
C ARG A 113 -11.38 0.26 4.14
N ILE A 114 -12.38 0.53 3.31
CA ILE A 114 -12.98 -0.49 2.43
C ILE A 114 -11.93 -1.14 1.53
N LEU A 115 -11.02 -0.35 0.93
CA LEU A 115 -9.96 -0.88 0.09
C LEU A 115 -8.98 -1.74 0.90
N LEU A 116 -8.49 -1.20 2.00
CA LEU A 116 -7.48 -1.84 2.84
C LEU A 116 -8.02 -3.12 3.52
N ASP A 117 -9.28 -3.11 3.94
CA ASP A 117 -9.94 -4.26 4.56
C ASP A 117 -10.18 -5.39 3.55
N ALA A 118 -10.50 -5.07 2.29
CA ALA A 118 -10.67 -6.08 1.25
C ALA A 118 -9.39 -6.89 1.01
N PHE A 119 -8.22 -6.30 1.23
CA PHE A 119 -6.92 -6.95 1.02
C PHE A 119 -6.21 -7.32 2.33
N ALA A 120 -6.86 -7.15 3.48
CA ALA A 120 -6.29 -7.49 4.77
C ALA A 120 -6.04 -9.01 4.84
N GLN A 121 -4.80 -9.39 5.13
CA GLN A 121 -4.43 -10.78 5.37
C GLN A 121 -4.28 -11.04 6.88
N PRO A 122 -4.60 -12.26 7.36
CA PRO A 122 -4.28 -12.63 8.73
C PRO A 122 -2.77 -12.49 8.94
N GLY A 123 -2.39 -11.70 9.94
CA GLY A 123 -0.99 -11.47 10.30
C GLY A 123 -0.58 -12.40 11.42
N GLU A 124 -0.09 -13.59 11.11
CA GLU A 124 0.51 -14.47 12.12
C GLU A 124 1.69 -13.75 12.80
N GLY A 125 1.62 -13.57 14.12
CA GLY A 125 2.65 -12.86 14.89
C GLY A 125 2.53 -11.33 14.92
N LEU A 126 1.49 -10.74 14.29
CA LEU A 126 1.24 -9.28 14.33
C LEU A 126 0.42 -8.81 15.54
N GLU A 127 0.14 -9.70 16.49
CA GLU A 127 -0.61 -9.37 17.70
C GLU A 127 0.12 -8.32 18.56
N HIS A 128 1.45 -8.33 18.54
CA HIS A 128 2.30 -7.50 19.40
C HIS A 128 3.03 -6.37 18.65
N VAL A 129 2.71 -6.14 17.37
CA VAL A 129 3.34 -5.06 16.59
C VAL A 129 2.63 -3.72 16.78
N SER A 130 3.35 -2.64 16.46
CA SER A 130 2.85 -1.26 16.57
C SER A 130 1.60 -1.02 15.71
N PRO A 131 0.76 -0.03 16.05
CA PRO A 131 -0.38 0.34 15.22
C PRO A 131 -0.01 0.68 13.78
N LEU A 132 1.17 1.29 13.56
CA LEU A 132 1.67 1.57 12.22
C LEU A 132 1.94 0.29 11.44
N ALA A 133 2.62 -0.70 12.05
CA ALA A 133 2.89 -1.98 11.40
C ALA A 133 1.60 -2.68 10.96
N ARG A 134 0.55 -2.65 11.79
CA ARG A 134 -0.78 -3.20 11.43
C ARG A 134 -1.42 -2.45 10.26
N ARG A 135 -1.29 -1.12 10.21
CA ARG A 135 -1.80 -0.33 9.08
C ARG A 135 -1.03 -0.62 7.79
N LEU A 136 0.29 -0.66 7.86
CA LEU A 136 1.16 -0.96 6.72
C LEU A 136 0.90 -2.38 6.19
N TRP A 137 0.63 -3.34 7.07
CA TRP A 137 0.28 -4.71 6.70
C TRP A 137 -0.97 -4.80 5.81
N ARG A 138 -1.95 -3.90 6.01
CA ARG A 138 -3.18 -3.86 5.21
C ARG A 138 -2.95 -3.38 3.78
N LEU A 139 -1.83 -2.71 3.50
CA LEU A 139 -1.50 -2.30 2.13
C LEU A 139 -1.34 -3.54 1.24
N PRO A 140 -1.90 -3.57 0.03
CA PRO A 140 -1.86 -4.73 -0.87
C PRO A 140 -0.52 -4.86 -1.60
N ILE A 141 0.60 -4.76 -0.86
CA ILE A 141 1.96 -4.79 -1.36
C ILE A 141 2.66 -6.00 -0.71
N GLN A 142 2.93 -7.04 -1.50
CA GLN A 142 3.49 -8.30 -1.00
C GLN A 142 4.94 -8.14 -0.52
N THR A 143 5.75 -7.36 -1.21
CA THR A 143 7.15 -7.11 -0.80
C THR A 143 7.19 -6.42 0.56
N LEU A 144 6.32 -5.43 0.79
CA LEU A 144 6.22 -4.74 2.08
C LEU A 144 5.84 -5.70 3.21
N ARG A 145 4.87 -6.60 2.96
CA ARG A 145 4.46 -7.62 3.94
C ARG A 145 5.61 -8.56 4.27
N ALA A 146 6.35 -9.04 3.27
CA ALA A 146 7.52 -9.88 3.49
C ALA A 146 8.58 -9.17 4.36
N GLU A 147 8.86 -7.90 4.07
CA GLU A 147 9.79 -7.08 4.86
C GLU A 147 9.30 -6.85 6.31
N ILE A 148 7.99 -6.66 6.53
CA ILE A 148 7.41 -6.55 7.87
C ILE A 148 7.55 -7.87 8.63
N CYS A 149 7.22 -9.00 8.00
CA CYS A 149 7.38 -10.32 8.62
C CYS A 149 8.84 -10.57 9.03
N GLU A 150 9.78 -10.25 8.15
CA GLU A 150 11.20 -10.43 8.42
C GLU A 150 11.68 -9.54 9.57
N ALA A 151 11.25 -8.27 9.59
CA ALA A 151 11.54 -7.34 10.67
C ALA A 151 11.01 -7.83 12.04
N VAL A 152 9.79 -8.39 12.06
CA VAL A 152 9.17 -8.92 13.29
C VAL A 152 9.89 -10.16 13.79
N ARG A 153 10.37 -11.03 12.89
CA ARG A 153 11.10 -12.26 13.25
C ARG A 153 12.50 -11.96 13.79
N THR A 154 13.21 -11.05 13.15
CA THR A 154 14.63 -10.82 13.43
C THR A 154 14.88 -9.98 14.67
N ARG A 155 13.89 -9.20 15.16
CA ARG A 155 13.93 -8.37 16.42
C ARG A 155 15.14 -7.43 16.60
N GLU A 156 16.13 -7.40 15.70
CA GLU A 156 17.49 -6.90 16.00
C GLU A 156 17.97 -5.71 15.16
N SER A 157 17.21 -5.17 14.22
CA SER A 157 17.65 -3.95 13.50
C SER A 157 16.97 -2.70 14.08
N GLY A 158 17.76 -1.75 14.59
CA GLY A 158 17.26 -0.49 15.18
C GLY A 158 16.33 0.35 14.28
N LEU A 159 16.27 0.06 12.98
CA LEU A 159 15.29 0.62 12.03
C LEU A 159 13.85 0.13 12.26
N TYR A 160 13.66 -1.01 12.93
CA TYR A 160 12.35 -1.64 13.15
C TYR A 160 11.77 -1.41 14.55
N ALA A 161 12.42 -0.57 15.36
CA ALA A 161 11.87 -0.15 16.65
C ALA A 161 10.47 0.47 16.47
N LEU A 162 10.24 1.22 15.38
CA LEU A 162 8.94 1.81 15.03
C LEU A 162 7.82 0.78 14.77
N LEU A 163 8.19 -0.46 14.43
CA LEU A 163 7.24 -1.57 14.25
C LEU A 163 6.95 -2.33 15.55
N LEU A 164 7.76 -2.12 16.60
CA LEU A 164 7.70 -2.84 17.87
C LEU A 164 7.32 -1.95 19.06
N SER A 165 7.46 -0.63 18.94
CA SER A 165 7.04 0.31 19.98
C SER A 165 5.51 0.41 20.02
N PRO A 166 4.86 0.19 21.18
CA PRO A 166 3.48 0.61 21.37
C PRO A 166 3.42 2.14 21.24
N ALA A 167 2.39 2.64 20.55
CA ALA A 167 2.13 4.07 20.43
C ALA A 167 1.79 4.70 21.78
#